data_AF-A0AA96V0Q5-F1
#
_entry.id   AF-A0AA96V0Q5-F1
#
_cell.length_a   1.000
_cell.length_b   1.000
_cell.length_c   1.000
_cell.angle_alpha   90.00
_cell.angle_beta   90.00
_cell.angle_gamma   90.00
#
_symmetry.space_group_name_H-M   'P 1'
#
loop_
_entity.id
_entity.type
_entity.pdbx_description
1 polymer ?
#
loop_
_entity_poly.entity_id
_entity_poly.type
_entity_poly.pdbx_seq_one_letter_code
_entity_poly.pdbx_strand_id
1 'polypeptide(L)'
;MELDEINYKIDILKNEIESLEKESEKIKNEQTNKEINENTSRYLSEIYNITDENSYKVRLYNDTKTTPIMDKFNEKYEYLLIGPYYSLKDFLKYSLVIMKRPQYKVNFTNSSLTMTKLKQCNWGPLNSLISETLNANENPQKVLPFKIPYSLGGQTSRNQTGYGSEYHYGELYIQGTLYGEVTNFYIIGLIFD
;
A
#
# COMPACT_ATOMS: atom_id res chain seq x y z
N MET A 1 -35.69 31.47 42.33
CA MET A 1 -35.88 30.09 42.83
C MET A 1 -36.16 29.13 41.69
N GLU A 2 -37.29 29.20 40.99
CA GLU A 2 -37.54 28.29 39.83
C GLU A 2 -36.59 28.53 38.65
N LEU A 3 -36.27 29.79 38.33
CA LEU A 3 -35.37 30.12 37.23
C LEU A 3 -33.92 29.65 37.46
N ASP A 4 -33.46 29.71 38.71
CA ASP A 4 -32.10 29.30 39.10
C ASP A 4 -31.93 27.78 39.02
N GLU A 5 -32.95 27.02 39.43
CA GLU A 5 -32.99 25.57 39.26
C GLU A 5 -33.03 25.15 37.79
N ILE A 6 -33.76 25.88 36.95
CA ILE A 6 -33.81 25.62 35.50
C ILE A 6 -32.44 25.88 34.87
N ASN A 7 -31.79 26.99 35.21
CA ASN A 7 -30.46 27.32 34.70
C ASN A 7 -29.41 26.29 35.14
N TYR A 8 -29.46 25.84 36.39
CA TYR A 8 -28.58 24.79 36.90
C TYR A 8 -28.75 23.47 36.13
N LYS A 9 -30.01 23.07 35.85
CA LYS A 9 -30.30 21.88 35.04
C LYS A 9 -29.81 22.04 33.59
N ILE A 10 -29.96 23.22 32.99
CA ILE A 10 -29.46 23.51 31.65
C ILE A 10 -27.93 23.33 31.59
N ASP A 11 -27.20 23.82 32.59
CA ASP A 11 -25.74 23.71 32.61
C ASP A 11 -25.27 22.27 32.80
N ILE A 12 -25.97 21.46 33.62
CA ILE A 12 -25.71 20.01 33.72
C ILE A 12 -25.92 19.35 32.35
N LEU A 13 -27.07 19.59 31.72
CA LEU A 13 -27.39 18.98 30.43
C LEU A 13 -26.41 19.38 29.34
N LYS A 14 -25.92 20.62 29.32
CA LYS A 14 -24.86 21.06 28.38
C LYS A 14 -23.57 20.27 28.58
N ASN A 15 -23.13 20.07 29.82
CA ASN A 15 -21.93 19.30 30.11
C ASN A 15 -22.10 17.82 29.72
N GLU A 16 -23.29 17.25 29.94
CA GLU A 16 -23.61 15.89 29.49
C GLU A 16 -23.59 15.77 27.97
N ILE A 17 -24.16 16.74 27.24
CA ILE A 17 -24.11 16.78 25.77
C ILE A 17 -22.66 16.82 25.29
N GLU A 18 -21.83 17.71 25.84
CA GLU A 18 -20.41 17.81 25.45
C GLU A 18 -19.64 16.50 25.71
N SER A 19 -19.91 15.84 26.83
CA SER A 19 -19.31 14.54 27.14
C SER A 19 -19.74 13.45 26.14
N LEU A 20 -21.03 13.39 25.84
CA LEU A 20 -21.59 12.41 24.90
C LEU A 20 -21.09 12.65 23.46
N GLU A 21 -20.91 13.90 23.05
CA GLU A 21 -20.34 14.24 21.74
C GLU A 21 -18.89 13.74 21.61
N LYS A 22 -18.06 13.93 22.64
CA LYS A 22 -16.68 13.40 22.68
C LYS A 22 -16.65 11.88 22.62
N GLU A 23 -17.54 11.21 23.36
CA GLU A 23 -17.63 9.75 23.36
C GLU A 23 -18.08 9.22 22.00
N SER A 24 -19.08 9.86 21.37
CA SER A 24 -19.54 9.53 20.02
C SER A 24 -18.42 9.67 18.99
N GLU A 25 -17.63 10.73 19.05
CA GLU A 25 -16.48 10.92 18.16
C GLU A 25 -15.43 9.82 18.34
N LYS A 26 -15.12 9.46 19.59
CA LYS A 26 -14.20 8.36 19.91
C LYS A 26 -14.68 7.03 19.32
N ILE A 27 -15.95 6.68 19.54
CA ILE A 27 -16.56 5.44 19.02
C ILE A 27 -16.50 5.42 17.49
N LYS A 28 -16.81 6.55 16.84
CA LYS A 28 -16.76 6.67 15.37
C LYS A 28 -15.35 6.44 14.82
N ASN A 29 -14.34 6.97 15.49
CA ASN A 29 -12.93 6.76 15.12
C ASN A 29 -12.51 5.30 15.31
N GLU A 30 -12.91 4.66 16.41
CA GLU A 30 -12.65 3.24 16.66
C GLU A 30 -13.31 2.33 15.63
N GLN A 31 -14.58 2.60 15.27
CA GLN A 31 -15.28 1.88 14.20
C GLN A 31 -14.58 2.03 12.86
N THR A 32 -14.16 3.26 12.51
CA THR A 32 -13.42 3.52 11.27
C THR A 32 -12.10 2.75 11.22
N ASN A 33 -11.34 2.74 12.32
CA ASN A 33 -10.08 2.01 12.40
C ASN A 33 -10.29 0.50 12.29
N LYS A 34 -11.35 -0.04 12.91
CA LYS A 34 -11.71 -1.44 12.81
C LYS A 34 -12.05 -1.83 11.37
N GLU A 35 -12.85 -1.02 10.67
CA GLU A 35 -13.20 -1.22 9.27
C GLU A 35 -11.94 -1.23 8.37
N ILE A 36 -11.01 -0.29 8.58
CA ILE A 36 -9.75 -0.25 7.83
C ILE A 36 -8.90 -1.50 8.09
N ASN A 37 -8.83 -1.99 9.33
CA ASN A 37 -8.10 -3.20 9.67
C ASN A 37 -8.70 -4.46 9.01
N GLU A 38 -10.03 -4.57 9.00
CA GLU A 38 -10.75 -5.65 8.31
C GLU A 38 -10.51 -5.60 6.80
N ASN A 39 -10.60 -4.41 6.21
CA ASN A 39 -10.30 -4.17 4.80
C ASN A 39 -8.84 -4.54 4.44
N THR A 40 -7.87 -4.18 5.28
CA THR A 40 -6.46 -4.57 5.09
C THR A 40 -6.29 -6.08 5.12
N SER A 41 -6.91 -6.75 6.10
CA SER A 41 -6.82 -8.21 6.23
C SER A 41 -7.44 -8.91 5.03
N ARG A 42 -8.62 -8.45 4.58
CA ARG A 42 -9.26 -8.94 3.35
C ARG A 42 -8.36 -8.75 2.13
N TYR A 43 -7.81 -7.55 1.94
CA TYR A 43 -6.93 -7.24 0.82
C TYR A 43 -5.68 -8.11 0.79
N LEU A 44 -5.03 -8.34 1.94
CA LEU A 44 -3.86 -9.22 2.01
C LEU A 44 -4.20 -10.69 1.73
N SER A 45 -5.40 -11.14 2.09
CA SER A 45 -5.84 -12.52 1.84
C SER A 45 -6.02 -12.85 0.35
N GLU A 46 -6.12 -11.84 -0.53
CA GLU A 46 -6.20 -12.05 -1.98
C GLU A 46 -4.95 -12.73 -2.53
N ILE A 47 -3.81 -12.65 -1.84
CA ILE A 47 -2.57 -13.35 -2.20
C ILE A 47 -2.77 -14.87 -2.38
N TYR A 48 -3.76 -15.47 -1.72
CA TYR A 48 -4.06 -16.90 -1.84
C TYR A 48 -4.79 -17.28 -3.13
N ASN A 49 -5.29 -16.29 -3.89
CA ASN A 49 -5.97 -16.49 -5.17
C ASN A 49 -5.02 -16.42 -6.37
N ILE A 50 -3.70 -16.35 -6.14
CA ILE A 50 -2.71 -16.28 -7.22
C ILE A 50 -2.71 -17.58 -8.01
N THR A 51 -2.81 -17.45 -9.33
CA THR A 51 -2.70 -18.53 -10.31
C THR A 51 -1.72 -18.11 -11.41
N ASP A 52 -1.30 -19.05 -12.25
CA ASP A 52 -0.45 -18.72 -13.40
C ASP A 52 -1.20 -17.88 -14.46
N GLU A 53 -2.54 -17.90 -14.47
CA GLU A 53 -3.38 -17.18 -15.43
C GLU A 53 -3.58 -15.71 -15.05
N ASN A 54 -3.76 -15.41 -13.76
CA ASN A 54 -4.00 -14.04 -13.27
C ASN A 54 -2.71 -13.30 -12.83
N SER A 55 -1.55 -13.95 -12.94
CA SER A 55 -0.27 -13.39 -12.53
C SER A 55 0.71 -13.17 -13.69
N TYR A 56 1.48 -12.09 -13.60
CA TYR A 56 2.55 -11.79 -14.54
C TYR A 56 3.91 -11.93 -13.84
N LYS A 57 4.69 -12.96 -14.23
CA LYS A 57 6.03 -13.23 -13.68
C LYS A 57 7.10 -12.47 -14.45
N VAL A 58 7.95 -11.74 -13.73
CA VAL A 58 8.99 -10.88 -14.31
C VAL A 58 10.26 -10.94 -13.47
N ARG A 59 11.41 -10.93 -14.15
CA ARG A 59 12.71 -10.67 -13.53
C ARG A 59 13.20 -9.27 -13.88
N LEU A 60 13.66 -8.53 -12.88
CA LEU A 60 14.23 -7.20 -13.07
C LEU A 60 15.76 -7.25 -13.12
N TYR A 61 16.33 -6.53 -14.07
CA TYR A 61 17.76 -6.27 -14.23
C TYR A 61 18.02 -4.76 -14.28
N ASN A 62 19.27 -4.33 -14.11
CA ASN A 62 19.66 -2.91 -14.06
C ASN A 62 19.32 -2.09 -15.33
N ASP A 63 19.13 -2.73 -16.48
CA ASP A 63 18.74 -2.15 -17.76
C ASP A 63 17.24 -2.32 -18.08
N THR A 64 16.50 -3.09 -17.28
CA THR A 64 15.09 -3.38 -17.52
C THR A 64 14.24 -2.11 -17.51
N LYS A 65 13.47 -1.89 -18.57
CA LYS A 65 12.49 -0.80 -18.62
C LYS A 65 11.25 -1.21 -17.83
N THR A 66 10.96 -0.47 -16.76
CA THR A 66 9.90 -0.83 -15.81
C THR A 66 8.52 -0.36 -16.27
N THR A 67 8.40 0.75 -17.01
CA THR A 67 7.11 1.26 -17.49
C THR A 67 6.32 0.24 -18.33
N PRO A 68 6.89 -0.43 -19.35
CA PRO A 68 6.13 -1.42 -20.13
C PRO A 68 5.67 -2.63 -19.31
N ILE A 69 6.44 -2.99 -18.28
CA ILE A 69 6.07 -4.06 -17.34
C ILE A 69 4.86 -3.63 -16.52
N MET A 70 4.89 -2.41 -15.97
CA MET A 70 3.79 -1.85 -15.19
C MET A 70 2.54 -1.64 -16.04
N ASP A 71 2.67 -1.24 -17.30
CA ASP A 71 1.55 -1.09 -18.23
C ASP A 71 0.84 -2.42 -18.48
N LYS A 72 1.62 -3.45 -18.86
CA LYS A 72 1.08 -4.78 -19.11
C LYS A 72 0.44 -5.38 -17.87
N PHE A 73 1.08 -5.23 -16.71
CA PHE A 73 0.52 -5.63 -15.42
C PHE A 73 -0.80 -4.91 -15.15
N ASN A 74 -0.81 -3.58 -15.26
CA ASN A 74 -1.97 -2.76 -14.94
C ASN A 74 -3.18 -3.06 -15.85
N GLU A 75 -2.93 -3.41 -17.10
CA GLU A 75 -3.99 -3.69 -18.09
C GLU A 75 -4.59 -5.10 -17.94
N LYS A 76 -3.76 -6.13 -17.73
CA LYS A 76 -4.20 -7.53 -17.98
C LYS A 76 -4.18 -8.45 -16.76
N TYR A 77 -3.43 -8.11 -15.72
CA TYR A 77 -3.17 -9.02 -14.61
C TYR A 77 -3.63 -8.43 -13.28
N GLU A 78 -3.92 -9.32 -12.34
CA GLU A 78 -4.25 -8.98 -10.95
C GLU A 78 -2.97 -8.88 -10.10
N TYR A 79 -2.00 -9.77 -10.37
CA TYR A 79 -0.75 -9.87 -9.63
C TYR A 79 0.48 -9.71 -10.54
N LEU A 80 1.50 -9.01 -10.04
CA LEU A 80 2.82 -8.96 -10.62
C LEU A 80 3.79 -9.67 -9.67
N LEU A 81 4.46 -10.70 -10.17
CA LEU A 81 5.42 -11.50 -9.42
C LEU A 81 6.83 -11.11 -9.86
N ILE A 82 7.60 -10.51 -8.96
CA ILE A 82 8.97 -10.09 -9.25
C ILE A 82 9.95 -11.04 -8.57
N GLY A 83 10.81 -11.70 -9.36
CA GLY A 83 11.78 -12.65 -8.87
C GLY A 83 12.23 -13.68 -9.93
N PRO A 84 12.67 -14.87 -9.52
CA PRO A 84 12.91 -15.29 -8.14
C PRO A 84 14.11 -14.57 -7.51
N TYR A 85 14.01 -14.31 -6.21
CA TYR A 85 15.06 -13.90 -5.30
C TYR A 85 15.40 -15.05 -4.35
N TYR A 86 16.56 -14.98 -3.68
CA TYR A 86 17.02 -16.02 -2.77
C TYR A 86 17.00 -15.51 -1.33
N SER A 87 16.39 -16.29 -0.43
CA SER A 87 16.63 -16.14 1.00
C SER A 87 18.00 -16.71 1.35
N LEU A 88 18.86 -15.89 1.97
CA LEU A 88 20.21 -16.31 2.39
C LEU A 88 20.18 -17.39 3.48
N LYS A 89 19.11 -17.47 4.27
CA LYS A 89 19.01 -18.37 5.43
C LYS A 89 18.68 -19.81 5.02
N ASP A 90 17.75 -19.97 4.08
CA ASP A 90 17.15 -21.27 3.78
C ASP A 90 17.30 -21.68 2.30
N PHE A 91 18.05 -20.88 1.51
CA PHE A 91 18.17 -21.03 0.04
C PHE A 91 16.82 -21.09 -0.71
N LEU A 92 15.75 -20.63 -0.06
CA LEU A 92 14.41 -20.62 -0.62
C LEU A 92 14.32 -19.55 -1.70
N LYS A 93 13.75 -19.96 -2.84
CA LYS A 93 13.41 -19.06 -3.94
C LYS A 93 12.05 -18.47 -3.67
N TYR A 94 11.97 -17.14 -3.70
CA TYR A 94 10.70 -16.45 -3.55
C TYR A 94 10.57 -15.32 -4.57
N SER A 95 9.34 -15.00 -4.92
CA SER A 95 8.98 -13.80 -5.68
C SER A 95 8.20 -12.84 -4.80
N LEU A 96 8.44 -11.54 -4.98
CA LEU A 96 7.61 -10.50 -4.39
C LEU A 96 6.26 -10.47 -5.11
N VAL A 97 5.17 -10.44 -4.35
CA VAL A 97 3.83 -10.30 -4.91
C VAL A 97 3.40 -8.83 -4.85
N ILE A 98 3.09 -8.27 -6.01
CA ILE A 98 2.59 -6.90 -6.16
C ILE A 98 1.15 -6.93 -6.64
N MET A 99 0.32 -6.08 -6.04
CA MET A 99 -1.08 -5.89 -6.38
C MET A 99 -1.44 -4.41 -6.49
N LYS A 100 -2.51 -4.09 -7.22
CA LYS A 100 -3.00 -2.72 -7.37
C LYS A 100 -3.63 -2.25 -6.06
N ARG A 101 -3.46 -0.97 -5.73
CA ARG A 101 -4.10 -0.33 -4.59
C ARG A 101 -5.63 -0.49 -4.70
N PRO A 102 -6.33 -0.88 -3.63
CA PRO A 102 -7.78 -1.02 -3.66
C PRO A 102 -8.46 0.36 -3.65
N GLN A 103 -9.72 0.42 -4.09
CA GLN A 103 -10.52 1.66 -4.06
C GLN A 103 -10.97 2.05 -2.64
N TYR A 104 -10.98 1.09 -1.70
CA TYR A 104 -11.29 1.31 -0.29
C TYR A 104 -10.04 1.58 0.55
N LYS A 105 -10.23 2.18 1.73
CA LYS A 105 -9.12 2.49 2.64
C LYS A 105 -8.54 1.22 3.26
N VAL A 106 -7.21 1.12 3.22
CA VAL A 106 -6.41 0.08 3.87
C VAL A 106 -5.23 0.74 4.58
N ASN A 107 -4.78 0.14 5.67
CA ASN A 107 -3.45 0.42 6.21
C ASN A 107 -2.38 -0.06 5.24
N PHE A 108 -1.30 0.71 5.13
CA PHE A 108 -0.12 0.34 4.36
C PHE A 108 1.12 1.03 4.95
N THR A 109 2.30 0.46 4.75
CA THR A 109 3.56 1.10 5.07
C THR A 109 3.93 2.07 3.95
N ASN A 110 3.99 3.37 4.28
CA ASN A 110 4.46 4.38 3.33
C ASN A 110 5.97 4.20 3.09
N SER A 111 6.39 4.27 1.83
CA SER A 111 7.75 3.96 1.41
C SER A 111 8.19 4.83 0.25
N SER A 112 9.50 5.09 0.20
CA SER A 112 10.16 5.68 -0.97
C SER A 112 10.65 4.62 -1.97
N LEU A 113 10.27 3.35 -1.78
CA LEU A 113 10.63 2.25 -2.66
C LEU A 113 9.98 2.45 -4.04
N THR A 114 10.76 2.28 -5.10
CA THR A 114 10.29 2.36 -6.48
C THR A 114 10.74 1.15 -7.27
N MET A 115 10.12 0.92 -8.44
CA MET A 115 10.58 -0.11 -9.38
C MET A 115 12.08 0.03 -9.74
N THR A 116 12.59 1.26 -9.82
CA THR A 116 14.02 1.53 -10.05
C THR A 116 14.87 1.08 -8.86
N LYS A 117 14.45 1.35 -7.62
CA LYS A 117 15.17 0.87 -6.43
C LYS A 117 15.13 -0.65 -6.31
N LEU A 118 14.01 -1.29 -6.68
CA LEU A 118 13.88 -2.75 -6.74
C LEU A 118 14.89 -3.37 -7.72
N LYS A 119 15.03 -2.82 -8.94
CA LYS A 119 15.99 -3.32 -9.94
C LYS A 119 17.44 -3.24 -9.46
N GLN A 120 17.76 -2.21 -8.68
CA GLN A 120 19.09 -1.93 -8.13
C GLN A 120 19.39 -2.74 -6.85
N CYS A 121 18.49 -3.62 -6.43
CA CYS A 121 18.56 -4.33 -5.16
C CYS A 121 18.66 -3.40 -3.93
N ASN A 122 18.25 -2.14 -4.06
CA ASN A 122 18.22 -1.17 -2.97
C ASN A 122 16.84 -1.14 -2.32
N TRP A 123 16.52 -2.17 -1.56
CA TRP A 123 15.17 -2.39 -1.04
C TRP A 123 14.89 -1.65 0.27
N GLY A 124 15.91 -1.07 0.90
CA GLY A 124 15.76 -0.29 2.13
C GLY A 124 15.01 -1.07 3.23
N PRO A 125 13.97 -0.48 3.86
CA PRO A 125 13.23 -1.14 4.94
C PRO A 125 12.49 -2.42 4.55
N LEU A 126 12.27 -2.67 3.26
CA LEU A 126 11.62 -3.90 2.80
C LEU A 126 12.46 -5.14 3.13
N ASN A 127 13.80 -5.03 3.15
CA ASN A 127 14.67 -6.15 3.53
C ASN A 127 14.39 -6.64 4.96
N SER A 128 14.20 -5.70 5.90
CA SER A 128 13.86 -6.01 7.28
C SER A 128 12.49 -6.67 7.37
N LEU A 129 11.49 -6.11 6.68
CA LEU A 129 10.14 -6.69 6.64
C LEU A 129 10.13 -8.12 6.09
N ILE A 130 10.85 -8.39 5.00
CA ILE A 130 10.98 -9.73 4.43
C ILE A 130 11.63 -10.67 5.46
N SER A 131 12.73 -10.24 6.08
CA SER A 131 13.44 -11.04 7.08
C SER A 131 12.59 -11.36 8.30
N GLU A 132 11.83 -10.38 8.81
CA GLU A 132 10.88 -10.57 9.91
C GLU A 132 9.76 -11.54 9.53
N THR A 133 9.22 -11.40 8.31
CA THR A 133 8.14 -12.26 7.81
C THR A 133 8.63 -13.71 7.67
N LEU A 134 9.84 -13.91 7.13
CA LEU A 134 10.47 -15.23 7.03
C LEU A 134 10.77 -15.83 8.42
N ASN A 135 11.34 -15.06 9.34
CA ASN A 135 11.69 -15.55 10.67
C ASN A 135 10.46 -15.91 11.52
N ALA A 136 9.33 -15.25 11.30
CA ALA A 136 8.08 -15.59 11.99
C ALA A 136 7.43 -16.88 11.47
N ASN A 137 7.92 -17.44 10.36
CA ASN A 137 7.33 -18.61 9.69
C ASN A 137 8.41 -19.67 9.44
N GLU A 138 8.70 -20.49 10.46
CA GLU A 138 9.75 -21.52 10.42
C GLU A 138 9.59 -22.54 9.28
N ASN A 139 8.36 -22.75 8.78
CA ASN A 139 8.07 -23.48 7.56
C ASN A 139 7.19 -22.60 6.65
N PRO A 140 7.78 -21.82 5.73
CA PRO A 140 7.01 -20.96 4.88
C PRO A 140 6.08 -21.80 4.01
N GLN A 141 4.78 -21.55 4.11
CA GLN A 141 3.81 -22.04 3.15
C GLN A 141 4.15 -21.49 1.75
N LYS A 142 3.58 -22.09 0.70
CA LYS A 142 3.75 -21.63 -0.69
C LYS A 142 3.53 -20.12 -0.84
N VAL A 143 2.64 -19.55 -0.05
CA VAL A 143 2.32 -18.12 -0.07
C VAL A 143 2.44 -17.56 1.35
N LEU A 144 3.02 -16.36 1.46
CA LEU A 144 3.26 -15.71 2.75
C LEU A 144 2.89 -14.22 2.68
N PRO A 145 1.69 -13.81 3.14
CA PRO A 145 1.31 -12.40 3.18
C PRO A 145 2.14 -11.62 4.20
N PHE A 146 2.36 -10.34 3.92
CA PHE A 146 2.83 -9.41 4.93
C PHE A 146 1.71 -9.06 5.92
N LYS A 147 2.07 -8.57 7.10
CA LYS A 147 1.08 -8.08 8.09
C LYS A 147 0.34 -6.81 7.61
N ILE A 148 1.05 -5.98 6.85
CA ILE A 148 0.56 -4.73 6.28
C ILE A 148 1.16 -4.60 4.86
N PRO A 149 0.37 -4.20 3.84
CA PRO A 149 0.88 -3.94 2.50
C PRO A 149 2.00 -2.89 2.51
N TYR A 150 3.03 -3.09 1.68
CA TYR A 150 4.16 -2.17 1.56
C TYR A 150 4.06 -1.36 0.27
N SER A 151 4.04 -0.02 0.37
CA SER A 151 3.86 0.82 -0.81
C SER A 151 5.03 0.75 -1.79
N LEU A 152 4.68 0.72 -3.09
CA LEU A 152 5.65 0.64 -4.19
C LEU A 152 5.34 1.70 -5.24
N GLY A 153 6.26 2.64 -5.40
CA GLY A 153 6.22 3.61 -6.49
C GLY A 153 6.47 2.93 -7.84
N GLY A 154 5.53 3.09 -8.77
CA GLY A 154 5.63 2.56 -10.12
C GLY A 154 4.90 3.46 -11.11
N GLN A 155 5.46 3.65 -12.30
CA GLN A 155 4.84 4.46 -13.34
C GLN A 155 4.29 3.57 -14.45
N THR A 156 3.07 3.87 -14.88
CA THR A 156 2.48 3.41 -16.15
C THR A 156 2.60 4.54 -17.17
N SER A 157 2.57 4.24 -18.46
CA SER A 157 2.54 5.24 -19.55
C SER A 157 1.37 6.23 -19.39
N ARG A 158 0.21 5.77 -18.91
CA ARG A 158 -0.95 6.62 -18.60
C ARG A 158 -0.69 7.64 -17.49
N ASN A 159 0.20 7.30 -16.55
CA ASN A 159 0.56 8.17 -15.43
C ASN A 159 1.91 8.89 -15.66
N GLN A 160 2.52 8.73 -16.85
CA GLN A 160 3.73 9.45 -17.27
C GLN A 160 3.45 10.83 -17.88
N THR A 161 2.19 11.13 -18.24
CA THR A 161 1.81 12.39 -18.89
C THR A 161 1.88 13.62 -17.98
N GLY A 162 2.27 13.47 -16.71
CA GLY A 162 2.51 14.58 -15.78
C GLY A 162 3.93 15.16 -15.79
N TYR A 163 4.81 14.74 -16.71
CA TYR A 163 6.20 15.19 -16.75
C TYR A 163 6.55 15.82 -18.10
N GLY A 164 6.27 17.11 -18.21
CA GLY A 164 6.78 17.97 -19.26
C GLY A 164 6.71 19.41 -18.76
N SER A 165 7.78 20.17 -18.97
CA SER A 165 7.66 21.62 -19.00
C SER A 165 6.95 21.97 -20.31
N GLU A 166 5.68 22.36 -20.27
CA GLU A 166 5.09 23.05 -21.41
C GLU A 166 5.64 24.47 -21.43
N TYR A 167 6.41 24.79 -22.47
CA TYR A 167 6.89 26.15 -22.72
C TYR A 167 5.99 26.79 -23.77
N HIS A 168 5.25 27.83 -23.39
CA HIS A 168 4.60 28.71 -24.34
C HIS A 168 5.45 29.97 -24.47
N TYR A 169 5.91 30.28 -25.69
CA TYR A 169 6.74 31.45 -25.99
C TYR A 169 8.02 31.59 -25.13
N GLY A 170 8.62 30.47 -24.72
CA GLY A 170 9.84 30.47 -23.91
C GLY A 170 9.61 30.63 -22.41
N GLU A 171 8.36 30.74 -21.96
CA GLU A 171 8.00 30.76 -20.54
C GLU A 171 7.43 29.41 -20.10
N LEU A 172 7.87 28.93 -18.93
CA LEU A 172 7.39 27.70 -18.31
C LEU A 172 5.92 27.89 -17.89
N TYR A 173 5.01 27.27 -18.62
CA TYR A 173 3.56 27.42 -18.43
C TYR A 173 3.01 26.43 -17.39
N ILE A 174 3.54 25.21 -17.34
CA ILE A 174 3.16 24.18 -16.35
C ILE A 174 4.43 23.46 -15.86
N GLN A 175 4.66 23.48 -14.54
CA GLN A 175 5.72 22.71 -13.88
C GLN A 175 5.09 21.48 -13.22
N GLY A 176 5.31 20.30 -13.79
CA GLY A 176 4.85 19.03 -13.21
C GLY A 176 5.60 18.70 -11.91
N THR A 177 5.00 19.00 -10.77
CA THR A 177 5.47 18.58 -9.44
C THR A 177 4.41 17.73 -8.77
N LEU A 178 4.54 16.40 -8.80
CA LEU A 178 4.08 15.50 -7.71
C LEU A 178 4.47 14.04 -8.01
N TYR A 179 5.61 13.62 -7.47
CA TYR A 179 5.99 12.21 -7.34
C TYR A 179 5.09 11.43 -6.34
N GLY A 180 4.11 12.09 -5.70
CA GLY A 180 3.29 11.54 -4.62
C GLY A 180 2.01 10.82 -5.07
N GLU A 181 1.45 11.15 -6.24
CA GLU A 181 0.20 10.53 -6.75
C GLU A 181 0.42 9.27 -7.60
N VAL A 182 1.68 8.85 -7.76
CA VAL A 182 2.09 7.80 -8.69
C VAL A 182 2.15 6.40 -8.05
N THR A 183 1.83 6.28 -6.75
CA THR A 183 1.92 5.01 -6.01
C THR A 183 0.57 4.29 -5.98
N ASN A 184 0.31 3.51 -7.05
CA ASN A 184 -0.90 2.69 -7.19
C ASN A 184 -0.68 1.20 -6.91
N PHE A 185 0.46 0.84 -6.32
CA PHE A 185 0.87 -0.55 -6.18
C PHE A 185 1.36 -0.85 -4.77
N TYR A 186 1.01 -2.04 -4.29
CA TYR A 186 1.41 -2.56 -3.00
C TYR A 186 2.11 -3.90 -3.15
N ILE A 187 3.21 -4.09 -2.43
CA ILE A 187 3.79 -5.41 -2.20
C ILE A 187 3.02 -6.02 -1.04
N ILE A 188 2.35 -7.13 -1.29
CA ILE A 188 1.43 -7.76 -0.33
C ILE A 188 2.00 -9.01 0.34
N GLY A 189 3.13 -9.52 -0.14
CA GLY A 189 3.79 -10.67 0.45
C GLY A 189 4.77 -11.36 -0.48
N LEU A 190 5.05 -12.61 -0.17
CA LEU A 190 5.98 -13.49 -0.87
C LEU A 190 5.23 -14.72 -1.42
N ILE A 191 5.68 -15.23 -2.55
CA ILE A 191 5.32 -16.56 -3.04
C ILE A 191 6.59 -17.37 -3.25
N PHE A 192 6.61 -18.62 -2.80
CA PHE A 192 7.74 -19.53 -2.93
C PHE A 192 7.54 -20.46 -4.12
N ASP A 193 8.64 -20.72 -4.84
CA ASP A 193 8.71 -21.66 -5.96
C ASP A 193 9.00 -23.09 -5.47
#